data_AF-A0AAV2S0H8-F1
#
_entry.id   AF-A0AAV2S0H8-F1
#
_cell.length_a   1.000
_cell.length_b   1.000
_cell.length_c   1.000
_cell.angle_alpha   90.00
_cell.angle_beta   90.00
_cell.angle_gamma   90.00
#
_symmetry.space_group_name_H-M   'P 1'
#
loop_
_entity.id
_entity.type
_entity.pdbx_description
1 polymer ?
#
loop_
_entity_poly.entity_id
_entity_poly.type
_entity_poly.pdbx_seq_one_letter_code
_entity_poly.pdbx_strand_id
1 'polypeptide(L)'
;MRDIVDPSRPKVIPGVGDPLNILGAKCKLCDDLCHFYNGRQRDASRKEVVPTLANLGGQLGAALGTRDRMMMVMKRLDELQRYLDPTYGESLELSDNVKLDLVLNREEQLQQQHQQLNKMHELKHVLDSEHISDAASLSDQLIQVANAHAQQEDAASRQAADINNMLDQYNSIVSFII
;
A
#
# COMPACT_ATOMS: atom_id res chain seq x y z
N MET A 1 -16.11 -23.46 33.38
CA MET A 1 -16.84 -22.58 34.32
C MET A 1 -16.47 -21.15 33.94
N ARG A 2 -17.37 -20.46 33.21
CA ARG A 2 -17.42 -19.01 32.88
C ARG A 2 -16.21 -18.48 32.08
N ASP A 3 -16.29 -18.30 30.76
CA ASP A 3 -17.14 -17.34 30.04
C ASP A 3 -17.34 -16.04 30.80
N ILE A 4 -16.38 -15.13 30.66
CA ILE A 4 -16.62 -13.69 30.78
C ILE A 4 -16.04 -13.07 29.50
N VAL A 5 -16.88 -13.11 28.47
CA VAL A 5 -16.82 -12.22 27.31
C VAL A 5 -17.06 -10.81 27.83
N ASP A 6 -16.04 -9.96 27.76
CA ASP A 6 -16.17 -8.52 27.98
C ASP A 6 -16.85 -7.90 26.75
N PRO A 7 -18.06 -7.32 26.87
CA PRO A 7 -18.88 -6.91 25.72
C PRO A 7 -18.50 -5.55 25.12
N SER A 8 -17.34 -4.95 25.48
CA SER A 8 -17.04 -3.56 25.12
C SER A 8 -15.93 -3.36 24.08
N ARG A 9 -15.52 -4.39 23.32
CA ARG A 9 -14.53 -4.22 22.23
C ARG A 9 -15.23 -3.93 20.90
N PRO A 10 -15.18 -2.70 20.35
CA PRO A 10 -15.60 -2.47 18.98
C PRO A 10 -14.65 -3.19 18.01
N LYS A 11 -15.23 -3.95 17.09
CA LYS A 11 -14.55 -4.62 15.96
C LYS A 11 -13.79 -3.58 15.13
N VAL A 12 -12.47 -3.73 15.03
CA VAL A 12 -11.62 -2.96 14.12
C VAL A 12 -11.85 -3.48 12.71
N ILE A 13 -12.41 -2.63 11.84
CA ILE A 13 -12.52 -2.87 10.39
C ILE A 13 -11.17 -2.47 9.77
N PRO A 14 -10.51 -3.33 8.98
CA PRO A 14 -9.17 -3.07 8.46
C PRO A 14 -9.28 -2.08 7.29
N GLY A 15 -8.81 -0.85 7.48
CA GLY A 15 -8.75 0.13 6.40
C GLY A 15 -8.69 1.60 6.80
N VAL A 16 -8.96 1.93 8.07
CA VAL A 16 -8.82 3.30 8.58
C VAL A 16 -7.78 3.25 9.69
N GLY A 17 -6.56 3.69 9.40
CA GLY A 17 -5.47 3.74 10.37
C GLY A 17 -5.95 4.34 11.69
N ASP A 18 -5.65 3.65 12.79
CA ASP A 18 -6.24 3.91 14.10
C ASP A 18 -6.28 5.42 14.40
N PRO A 19 -7.45 6.00 14.73
CA PRO A 19 -7.57 7.44 15.00
C PRO A 19 -6.65 7.88 16.16
N LEU A 20 -6.31 6.94 17.05
CA LEU A 20 -5.31 7.10 18.10
C LEU A 20 -3.89 7.34 17.57
N ASN A 21 -3.51 6.72 16.45
CA ASN A 21 -2.17 6.89 15.88
C ASN A 21 -2.06 8.24 15.14
N ILE A 22 -3.11 8.67 14.46
CA ILE A 22 -3.18 10.01 13.82
C ILE A 22 -3.20 11.11 14.89
N LEU A 23 -3.99 10.94 15.95
CA LEU A 23 -4.03 11.88 17.06
C LEU A 23 -2.70 11.90 17.82
N GLY A 24 -2.08 10.74 18.04
CA GLY A 24 -0.76 10.61 18.64
C GLY A 24 0.34 11.30 17.81
N ALA A 25 0.29 11.18 16.48
CA ALA A 25 1.20 11.88 15.58
C ALA A 25 0.98 13.41 15.62
N LYS A 26 -0.27 13.87 15.66
CA LYS A 26 -0.59 15.31 15.80
C LYS A 26 -0.21 15.87 17.17
N CYS A 27 -0.36 15.10 18.24
CA CYS A 27 0.09 15.49 19.58
C CYS A 27 1.61 15.61 19.65
N LYS A 28 2.35 14.63 19.10
CA LYS A 28 3.82 14.71 19.01
C LYS A 28 4.28 15.92 18.20
N LEU A 29 3.65 16.20 17.06
CA LEU A 29 3.97 17.37 16.25
C LEU A 29 3.69 18.69 17.00
N CYS A 30 2.61 18.74 17.79
CA CYS A 30 2.28 19.91 18.61
C CYS A 30 3.27 20.10 19.75
N ASP A 31 3.68 19.00 20.41
CA ASP A 31 4.70 19.03 21.47
C ASP A 31 6.08 19.46 20.92
N ASP A 32 6.46 18.97 19.74
CA ASP A 32 7.71 19.35 19.07
C ASP A 32 7.73 20.84 18.66
N LEU A 33 6.60 21.35 18.14
CA LEU A 33 6.45 22.78 17.83
C LEU A 33 6.49 23.64 19.10
N CYS A 34 5.84 23.21 20.18
CA CYS A 34 5.91 23.89 21.47
C CYS A 34 7.32 23.87 22.07
N HIS A 35 8.06 22.78 21.92
CA HIS A 35 9.46 22.69 22.36
C HIS A 35 10.41 23.55 21.51
N PHE A 36 10.21 23.60 20.19
CA PHE A 36 11.00 24.42 19.27
C PHE A 36 10.84 25.92 19.57
N TYR A 37 9.62 26.38 19.87
CA TYR A 37 9.38 27.77 20.26
C TYR A 37 9.85 28.10 21.70
N ASN A 38 9.82 27.13 22.64
CA ASN A 38 10.33 27.31 24.00
C ASN A 38 11.87 27.36 24.10
N GLY A 39 12.60 26.78 23.15
CA GLY A 39 14.06 26.71 23.18
C GLY A 39 14.79 28.06 23.05
N ARG A 40 14.09 29.14 22.67
CA ARG A 40 14.67 30.47 22.42
C ARG A 40 14.47 31.51 23.53
N GLN A 41 13.62 31.28 24.53
CA GLN A 41 13.38 32.23 25.61
C GLN A 41 13.57 31.57 26.98
N ARG A 42 14.82 31.52 27.43
CA ARG A 42 15.18 31.08 28.78
C ARG A 42 15.29 32.26 29.74
N ASP A 43 14.45 33.29 29.60
CA ASP A 43 14.43 34.46 30.49
C ASP A 43 13.00 34.79 30.97
N ALA A 44 12.72 34.41 32.22
CA ALA A 44 11.86 35.04 33.24
C ALA A 44 10.43 35.56 32.94
N SER A 45 9.86 35.42 31.74
CA SER A 45 8.46 35.86 31.52
C SER A 45 7.72 34.91 30.60
N ARG A 46 7.22 33.82 31.17
CA ARG A 46 6.18 32.96 30.58
C ARG A 46 4.87 33.75 30.51
N LYS A 47 4.81 34.78 29.66
CA LYS A 47 3.53 35.42 29.34
C LYS A 47 2.78 34.44 28.48
N GLU A 48 1.64 33.98 28.99
CA GLU A 48 0.73 33.11 28.27
C GLU A 48 0.57 33.62 26.83
N VAL A 49 0.84 32.74 25.86
CA VAL A 49 0.80 33.09 24.43
C VAL A 49 -0.60 33.55 24.04
N VAL A 50 -1.63 33.00 24.68
CA VAL A 50 -3.04 33.32 24.43
C VAL A 50 -3.37 34.80 24.72
N PRO A 51 -3.13 35.37 25.92
CA PRO A 51 -3.40 36.79 26.19
C PRO A 51 -2.46 37.73 25.45
N THR A 52 -1.22 37.34 25.12
CA THR A 52 -0.34 38.19 24.29
C THR A 52 -0.81 38.24 22.84
N LEU A 53 -1.25 37.12 22.28
CA LEU A 53 -1.86 37.05 20.95
C LEU A 53 -3.22 37.77 20.91
N ALA A 54 -4.02 37.66 21.97
CA ALA A 54 -5.29 38.40 22.09
C ALA A 54 -5.07 39.92 22.19
N ASN A 55 -4.05 40.37 22.95
CA ASN A 55 -3.67 41.77 22.99
C ASN A 55 -3.13 42.27 21.64
N LEU A 56 -2.29 41.48 20.96
CA LEU A 56 -1.83 41.80 19.61
C LEU A 56 -2.99 41.87 18.62
N GLY A 57 -3.90 40.90 18.64
CA GLY A 57 -5.11 40.89 17.82
C GLY A 57 -6.01 42.10 18.11
N GLY A 58 -6.16 42.50 19.36
CA GLY A 58 -6.89 43.71 19.75
C GLY A 58 -6.22 45.01 19.29
N GLN A 59 -4.90 45.12 19.43
CA GLN A 59 -4.14 46.28 18.94
C GLN A 59 -4.14 46.37 17.41
N LEU A 60 -4.00 45.23 16.74
CA LEU A 60 -4.03 45.13 15.28
C LEU A 60 -5.44 45.40 14.76
N GLY A 61 -6.48 44.90 15.43
CA GLY A 61 -7.88 45.22 15.16
C GLY A 61 -8.19 46.72 15.32
N ALA A 62 -7.69 47.36 16.39
CA ALA A 62 -7.84 48.81 16.58
C ALA A 62 -7.07 49.63 15.52
N ALA A 63 -5.86 49.19 15.14
CA ALA A 63 -5.07 49.83 14.10
C ALA A 63 -5.68 49.67 12.70
N LEU A 64 -6.30 48.51 12.40
CA LEU A 64 -7.00 48.24 11.14
C LEU A 64 -8.37 48.91 11.08
N GLY A 65 -9.08 49.00 12.20
CA GLY A 65 -10.41 49.62 12.29
C GLY A 65 -10.39 51.14 12.08
N THR A 66 -9.28 51.82 12.34
CA THR A 66 -9.12 53.26 12.05
C THR A 66 -8.85 53.57 10.57
N ARG A 67 -8.59 52.54 9.74
CA ARG A 67 -8.25 52.68 8.32
C ARG A 67 -9.11 51.74 7.46
N ASP A 68 -10.31 52.19 7.09
CA ASP A 68 -11.25 51.44 6.23
C ASP A 68 -10.62 50.86 4.96
N ARG A 69 -9.66 51.58 4.35
CA ARG A 69 -8.91 51.11 3.18
C ARG A 69 -8.10 49.84 3.46
N MET A 70 -7.58 49.68 4.66
CA MET A 70 -6.78 48.52 5.04
C MET A 70 -7.65 47.30 5.31
N MET A 71 -8.84 47.48 5.90
CA MET A 71 -9.85 46.42 6.00
C MET A 71 -10.31 45.94 4.62
N MET A 72 -10.48 46.85 3.65
CA MET A 72 -10.81 46.47 2.27
C MET A 72 -9.68 45.65 1.62
N VAL A 73 -8.41 45.98 1.90
CA VAL A 73 -7.26 45.20 1.41
C VAL A 73 -7.17 43.83 2.09
N MET A 74 -7.45 43.72 3.39
CA MET A 74 -7.48 42.41 4.09
C MET A 74 -8.58 41.49 3.54
N LYS A 75 -9.78 42.02 3.28
CA LYS A 75 -10.84 41.24 2.61
C LYS A 75 -10.43 40.77 1.22
N ARG A 76 -9.75 41.64 0.45
CA ARG A 76 -9.19 41.25 -0.85
C ARG A 76 -8.06 40.23 -0.72
N LEU A 77 -7.31 40.22 0.38
CA LEU A 77 -6.27 39.23 0.63
C LEU A 77 -6.89 37.85 0.92
N ASP A 78 -7.99 37.80 1.69
CA ASP A 78 -8.75 36.57 1.90
C ASP A 78 -9.35 36.03 0.58
N GLU A 79 -9.84 36.93 -0.27
CA GLU A 79 -10.29 36.59 -1.63
C GLU A 79 -9.11 36.11 -2.49
N LEU A 80 -7.95 36.77 -2.44
CA LEU A 80 -6.75 36.37 -3.18
C LEU A 80 -6.23 35.00 -2.72
N GLN A 81 -6.31 34.71 -1.41
CA GLN A 81 -5.96 33.42 -0.84
C GLN A 81 -6.90 32.31 -1.35
N ARG A 82 -8.19 32.62 -1.55
CA ARG A 82 -9.13 31.69 -2.21
C ARG A 82 -8.81 31.49 -3.69
N TYR A 83 -8.41 32.53 -4.40
CA TYR A 83 -7.98 32.42 -5.80
C TYR A 83 -6.65 31.66 -5.97
N LEU A 84 -5.81 31.64 -4.93
CA LEU A 84 -4.55 30.88 -4.89
C LEU A 84 -4.73 29.43 -4.42
N ASP A 85 -5.94 29.01 -4.05
CA ASP A 85 -6.23 27.63 -3.73
C ASP A 85 -6.32 26.82 -5.03
N PRO A 86 -5.46 25.80 -5.24
CA PRO A 86 -5.49 24.97 -6.46
C PRO A 86 -6.84 24.29 -6.69
N THR A 87 -7.65 24.11 -5.65
CA THR A 87 -8.99 23.53 -5.76
C THR A 87 -10.04 24.51 -6.30
N TYR A 88 -9.78 25.82 -6.25
CA TYR A 88 -10.72 26.83 -6.75
C TYR A 88 -10.71 26.89 -8.30
N GLY A 89 -9.53 26.84 -8.92
CA GLY A 89 -9.36 26.84 -10.38
C GLY A 89 -9.86 25.57 -11.07
N GLU A 90 -9.77 24.41 -10.41
CA GLU A 90 -10.23 23.13 -10.97
C GLU A 90 -11.76 23.07 -11.15
N SER A 91 -12.53 23.82 -10.35
CA SER A 91 -14.00 23.82 -10.43
C SER A 91 -14.60 24.86 -11.37
N LEU A 92 -13.87 25.96 -11.66
CA LEU A 92 -14.43 27.14 -12.31
C LEU A 92 -13.99 27.32 -13.79
N GLU A 93 -12.89 26.71 -14.24
CA GLU A 93 -12.28 27.10 -15.53
C GLU A 93 -12.30 26.03 -16.64
N LEU A 94 -12.97 24.91 -16.46
CA LEU A 94 -13.22 24.03 -17.62
C LEU A 94 -14.39 24.57 -18.42
N SER A 95 -14.07 25.40 -19.43
CA SER A 95 -14.98 25.76 -20.51
C SER A 95 -15.62 24.49 -21.08
N ASP A 96 -16.90 24.52 -21.42
CA ASP A 96 -17.63 23.31 -21.85
C ASP A 96 -17.01 22.64 -23.08
N ASN A 97 -16.32 23.41 -23.92
CA ASN A 97 -15.52 22.88 -25.03
C ASN A 97 -14.32 22.04 -24.55
N VAL A 98 -13.65 22.47 -23.47
CA VAL A 98 -12.52 21.72 -22.89
C VAL A 98 -13.01 20.45 -22.18
N LYS A 99 -14.20 20.49 -21.56
CA LYS A 99 -14.84 19.27 -21.03
C LYS A 99 -15.17 18.29 -22.14
N LEU A 100 -15.71 18.78 -23.26
CA LEU A 100 -16.01 17.96 -24.44
C LEU A 100 -14.74 17.33 -25.00
N ASP A 101 -13.69 18.12 -25.22
CA ASP A 101 -12.41 17.64 -25.74
C ASP A 101 -11.75 16.65 -24.77
N LEU A 102 -11.88 16.86 -23.46
CA LEU A 102 -11.39 15.93 -22.45
C LEU A 102 -12.15 14.60 -22.52
N VAL A 103 -13.47 14.64 -22.64
CA VAL A 103 -14.31 13.44 -22.75
C VAL A 103 -13.99 12.67 -24.04
N LEU A 104 -13.89 13.36 -25.17
CA LEU A 104 -13.57 12.76 -26.47
C LEU A 104 -12.15 12.14 -26.46
N ASN A 105 -11.15 12.85 -25.94
CA ASN A 105 -9.79 12.31 -25.83
C ASN A 105 -9.69 11.15 -24.84
N ARG A 106 -10.55 11.10 -23.82
CA ARG A 106 -10.60 10.01 -22.82
C ARG A 106 -11.44 8.82 -23.27
N GLU A 107 -12.27 8.97 -24.29
CA GLU A 107 -13.20 7.93 -24.73
C GLU A 107 -12.47 6.66 -25.16
N GLU A 108 -11.44 6.79 -26.01
CA GLU A 108 -10.65 5.64 -26.48
C GLU A 108 -9.95 4.95 -25.30
N GLN A 109 -9.41 5.71 -24.37
CA GLN A 109 -8.77 5.18 -23.16
C GLN A 109 -9.77 4.40 -22.30
N LEU A 110 -10.98 4.92 -22.10
CA LEU A 110 -12.04 4.24 -21.34
C LEU A 110 -12.52 2.97 -22.04
N GLN A 111 -12.65 2.98 -23.37
CA GLN A 111 -13.00 1.80 -24.14
C GLN A 111 -11.91 0.71 -24.04
N GLN A 112 -10.64 1.09 -24.14
CA GLN A 112 -9.52 0.15 -23.97
C GLN A 112 -9.49 -0.44 -22.55
N GLN A 113 -9.69 0.38 -21.52
CA GLN A 113 -9.77 -0.07 -20.13
C GLN A 113 -10.95 -1.03 -19.92
N HIS A 114 -12.12 -0.72 -20.49
CA HIS A 114 -13.29 -1.61 -20.42
C HIS A 114 -13.03 -2.96 -21.09
N GLN A 115 -12.41 -2.97 -22.28
CA GLN A 115 -12.04 -4.20 -22.96
C GLN A 115 -11.03 -5.02 -22.15
N GLN A 116 -10.03 -4.38 -21.55
CA GLN A 116 -9.05 -5.05 -20.69
C GLN A 116 -9.71 -5.63 -19.44
N LEU A 117 -10.64 -4.89 -18.83
CA LEU A 117 -11.37 -5.33 -17.64
C LEU A 117 -12.30 -6.50 -17.97
N ASN A 118 -12.98 -6.47 -19.11
CA ASN A 118 -13.78 -7.61 -19.59
C ASN A 118 -12.90 -8.84 -19.84
N LYS A 119 -11.74 -8.68 -20.49
CA LYS A 119 -10.77 -9.78 -20.65
C LYS A 119 -10.29 -10.33 -19.31
N MET A 120 -10.06 -9.47 -18.32
CA MET A 120 -9.66 -9.90 -16.98
C MET A 120 -10.79 -10.63 -16.26
N HIS A 121 -12.04 -10.17 -16.43
CA HIS A 121 -13.22 -10.84 -15.89
C HIS A 121 -13.45 -12.19 -16.55
N GLU A 122 -13.25 -12.29 -17.86
CA GLU A 122 -13.21 -13.56 -18.57
C GLU A 122 -12.09 -14.43 -18.02
N LEU A 123 -10.86 -13.96 -17.87
CA LEU A 123 -9.75 -14.79 -17.36
C LEU A 123 -9.88 -15.18 -15.88
N LYS A 124 -10.75 -14.52 -15.10
CA LYS A 124 -10.97 -14.81 -13.68
C LYS A 124 -11.41 -16.27 -13.44
N HIS A 125 -12.27 -16.82 -14.30
CA HIS A 125 -12.74 -18.21 -14.14
C HIS A 125 -11.62 -19.25 -14.33
N VAL A 126 -10.55 -18.89 -15.05
CA VAL A 126 -9.39 -19.76 -15.25
C VAL A 126 -8.57 -19.84 -13.96
N LEU A 127 -8.43 -18.72 -13.25
CA LEU A 127 -7.75 -18.66 -11.95
C LEU A 127 -8.54 -19.41 -10.86
N ASP A 128 -9.87 -19.35 -10.91
CA ASP A 128 -10.76 -20.07 -10.00
C ASP A 128 -10.96 -21.55 -10.40
N SER A 129 -10.28 -22.03 -11.46
CA SER A 129 -10.45 -23.40 -11.92
C SER A 129 -9.81 -24.41 -10.96
N GLU A 130 -10.53 -25.50 -10.70
CA GLU A 130 -10.13 -26.58 -9.79
C GLU A 130 -8.77 -27.20 -10.17
N HIS A 131 -8.40 -27.15 -11.46
CA HIS A 131 -7.11 -27.62 -11.95
C HIS A 131 -5.90 -26.84 -11.38
N ILE A 132 -6.07 -25.55 -11.06
CA ILE A 132 -5.00 -24.73 -10.46
C ILE A 132 -4.96 -24.97 -8.95
N SER A 133 -6.11 -25.16 -8.28
CA SER A 133 -6.13 -25.51 -6.86
C SER A 133 -5.54 -26.89 -6.60
N ASP A 134 -5.84 -27.85 -7.49
CA ASP A 134 -5.43 -29.24 -7.34
C ASP A 134 -3.96 -29.47 -7.71
N ALA A 135 -3.34 -28.53 -8.43
CA ALA A 135 -1.92 -28.60 -8.80
C ALA A 135 -1.00 -28.75 -7.56
N ALA A 136 -1.35 -28.12 -6.44
CA ALA A 136 -0.62 -28.27 -5.18
C ALA A 136 -0.79 -29.66 -4.55
N SER A 137 -1.92 -30.32 -4.75
CA SER A 137 -2.12 -31.71 -4.30
C SER A 137 -1.41 -32.70 -5.22
N LEU A 138 -1.37 -32.40 -6.52
CA LEU A 138 -0.70 -33.22 -7.52
C LEU A 138 0.83 -33.14 -7.38
N SER A 139 1.37 -32.01 -6.89
CA SER A 139 2.82 -31.86 -6.69
C SER A 139 3.37 -32.84 -5.67
N ASP A 140 2.64 -33.12 -4.58
CA ASP A 140 3.08 -34.08 -3.56
C ASP A 140 3.13 -35.51 -4.12
N GLN A 141 2.12 -35.89 -4.91
CA GLN A 141 2.11 -37.18 -5.61
C GLN A 141 3.23 -37.28 -6.65
N LEU A 142 3.51 -36.18 -7.37
CA LEU A 142 4.59 -36.12 -8.35
C LEU A 142 5.96 -36.22 -7.68
N ILE A 143 6.15 -35.60 -6.51
CA ILE A 143 7.37 -35.74 -5.70
C ILE A 143 7.55 -37.19 -5.26
N GLN A 144 6.47 -37.86 -4.83
CA GLN A 144 6.54 -39.27 -4.45
C GLN A 144 6.94 -40.17 -5.62
N VAL A 145 6.36 -39.95 -6.80
CA VAL A 145 6.70 -40.68 -8.02
C VAL A 145 8.14 -40.39 -8.46
N ALA A 146 8.58 -39.13 -8.41
CA ALA A 146 9.95 -38.75 -8.75
C ALA A 146 10.98 -39.45 -7.85
N ASN A 147 10.71 -39.52 -6.54
CA ASN A 147 11.56 -40.24 -5.60
C ASN A 147 11.61 -41.75 -5.87
N ALA A 148 10.45 -42.37 -6.17
CA ALA A 148 10.40 -43.78 -6.55
C ALA A 148 11.17 -44.05 -7.85
N HIS A 149 11.08 -43.15 -8.82
CA HIS A 149 11.81 -43.26 -10.08
C HIS A 149 13.33 -43.16 -9.87
N ALA A 150 13.79 -42.22 -9.04
CA ALA A 150 15.21 -42.10 -8.70
C ALA A 150 15.75 -43.39 -8.04
N GLN A 151 14.98 -43.99 -7.13
CA GLN A 151 15.34 -45.27 -6.50
C GLN A 151 15.40 -46.42 -7.52
N GLN A 152 14.48 -46.44 -8.48
CA GLN A 152 14.43 -47.46 -9.52
C GLN A 152 15.61 -47.33 -10.49
N GLU A 153 16.02 -46.11 -10.83
CA GLU A 153 17.21 -45.84 -11.65
C GLU A 153 18.49 -46.31 -10.96
N ASP A 154 18.65 -46.01 -9.67
CA ASP A 154 19.78 -46.49 -8.86
C ASP A 154 19.82 -48.02 -8.79
N ALA A 155 18.66 -48.66 -8.58
CA ALA A 155 18.55 -50.12 -8.53
C ALA A 155 18.89 -50.77 -9.88
N ALA A 156 18.39 -50.21 -10.99
CA ALA A 156 18.68 -50.69 -12.34
C ALA A 156 20.17 -50.55 -12.68
N SER A 157 20.80 -49.43 -12.28
CA SER A 157 22.24 -49.21 -12.46
C SER A 157 23.09 -50.23 -11.69
N ARG A 158 22.73 -50.52 -10.43
CA ARG A 158 23.40 -51.57 -9.63
C ARG A 158 23.25 -52.95 -10.26
N GLN A 159 22.04 -53.31 -10.67
CA GLN A 159 21.80 -54.59 -11.34
C GLN A 159 22.59 -54.71 -12.64
N ALA A 160 22.67 -53.64 -13.43
CA ALA A 160 23.49 -53.63 -14.63
C ALA A 160 24.98 -53.83 -14.31
N ALA A 161 25.50 -53.19 -13.25
CA ALA A 161 26.86 -53.40 -12.79
C ALA A 161 27.12 -54.85 -12.33
N ASP A 162 26.19 -55.44 -11.58
CA ASP A 162 26.28 -56.82 -11.10
C ASP A 162 26.27 -57.84 -12.27
N ILE A 163 25.40 -57.63 -13.26
CA ILE A 163 25.33 -58.47 -14.46
C ILE A 163 26.64 -58.38 -15.25
N ASN A 164 27.19 -57.17 -15.43
CA ASN A 164 28.47 -56.98 -16.10
C ASN A 164 29.61 -57.67 -15.35
N ASN A 165 29.66 -57.53 -14.01
CA ASN A 165 30.64 -58.24 -13.18
C ASN A 165 30.53 -59.77 -13.31
N MET A 166 29.31 -60.31 -13.35
CA MET A 166 29.08 -61.74 -13.58
C MET A 166 29.52 -62.19 -14.97
N LEU A 167 29.23 -61.39 -16.00
CA LEU A 167 29.69 -61.65 -17.37
C LEU A 167 31.22 -61.63 -17.46
N ASP A 168 31.87 -60.70 -16.77
CA ASP A 168 33.33 -60.62 -16.72
C ASP A 168 33.94 -61.83 -16.01
N GLN A 169 33.34 -62.28 -14.91
CA GLN A 169 33.75 -63.52 -14.22
C GLN A 169 33.59 -64.74 -15.15
N TYR A 170 32.46 -64.84 -15.85
CA TYR A 170 32.24 -65.91 -16.82
C TYR A 170 33.26 -65.87 -17.96
N ASN A 171 33.50 -64.70 -18.55
CA ASN A 171 34.49 -64.49 -19.61
C ASN A 171 35.90 -64.85 -19.13
N SER A 172 36.25 -64.52 -17.89
CA SER A 172 37.54 -64.89 -17.29
C SER A 172 37.68 -66.41 -17.17
N ILE A 173 36.65 -67.11 -16.67
CA ILE A 173 36.68 -68.58 -16.57
C ILE A 173 36.80 -69.23 -17.94
N VAL A 174 36.03 -68.76 -18.93
CA VAL A 174 36.10 -69.29 -20.30
C VAL A 174 37.48 -69.06 -20.91
N SER A 175 38.08 -67.88 -20.68
CA SER A 175 39.45 -67.60 -21.14
C SER A 175 40.55 -68.42 -20.45
N PHE A 176 40.26 -68.99 -19.27
CA PHE A 176 41.18 -69.88 -18.56
C PHE A 176 41.08 -71.34 -19.03
N ILE A 177 39.92 -71.74 -19.56
CA ILE A 177 39.63 -73.10 -20.01
C ILE A 177 39.99 -73.32 -21.48
N ILE A 178 39.97 -72.27 -22.30
CA ILE A 178 40.41 -72.26 -23.71
C ILE A 178 41.90 -71.89 -23.77
#